data_AF-A0A3G9GN37-F1
#
_entry.id   AF-A0A3G9GN37-F1
#
_cell.length_a   1.000
_cell.length_b   1.000
_cell.length_c   1.000
_cell.angle_alpha   90.00
_cell.angle_beta   90.00
_cell.angle_gamma   90.00
#
_symmetry.space_group_name_H-M   'P 1'
#
loop_
_entity.id
_entity.type
_entity.pdbx_description
1 polymer ?
#
loop_
_entity_poly.entity_id
_entity_poly.type
_entity_poly.pdbx_seq_one_letter_code
_entity_poly.pdbx_strand_id
1 'polypeptide(L)'
;MSTPTLLQRYQQLRQEQSQLRQRDAARALGVSEAALVACLPQTIALHCQPAQLLPALAALGQLKSITRNQVVVHETQGAYRNLTLSEKTGLVLNPDGLDLRLFLTHWQHAYALRQPGPQGLLHSLQFFDAQGEAINKLYLLEEDKLPAWEKLVQTHRMQADAPAPAGISIAAQPHVAASSDTSGFADAWLALQDVHHFHALLKRYGLKRQQAFRLAPPGFAHRLHGSALTALLEGAAASALPIMAFVGNRGMVQIHTGPIKSVRRVGPWLNVLDPAFNLHILEDEITELWLVRRPTRDGVITSVEAFDAAGESVLSFFGQRREGEAELPAWRALAAALPAQEAQHAA
;
A
#
# COMPACT_ATOMS: atom_id res chain seq x y z
N MET A 1 31.88 -20.16 -21.63
CA MET A 1 31.05 -20.47 -20.45
C MET A 1 29.68 -19.84 -20.69
N SER A 2 28.61 -20.61 -20.59
CA SER A 2 27.23 -20.10 -20.78
C SER A 2 26.86 -19.12 -19.66
N THR A 3 26.27 -17.98 -20.01
CA THR A 3 25.77 -16.99 -19.04
C THR A 3 24.74 -17.64 -18.11
N PRO A 4 24.87 -17.51 -16.77
CA PRO A 4 23.95 -18.14 -15.83
C PRO A 4 22.53 -17.59 -15.99
N THR A 5 21.53 -18.46 -15.91
CA THR A 5 20.12 -18.07 -15.98
C THR A 5 19.72 -17.21 -14.77
N LEU A 6 18.61 -16.47 -14.86
CA LEU A 6 18.10 -15.69 -13.72
C LEU A 6 17.85 -16.57 -12.49
N LEU A 7 17.32 -17.78 -12.69
CA LEU A 7 17.09 -18.74 -11.61
C LEU A 7 18.41 -19.14 -10.93
N GLN A 8 19.46 -19.44 -11.71
CA GLN A 8 20.78 -19.77 -11.15
C GLN A 8 21.39 -18.61 -10.36
N ARG A 9 21.29 -17.38 -10.89
CA ARG A 9 21.75 -16.16 -10.19
C ARG A 9 21.00 -15.94 -8.88
N TYR A 10 19.68 -16.18 -8.87
CA TYR A 10 18.87 -16.07 -7.66
C TYR A 10 19.20 -17.15 -6.62
N GLN A 11 19.40 -18.39 -7.06
CA GLN A 11 19.80 -19.50 -6.17
C GLN A 11 21.14 -19.20 -5.49
N GLN A 12 22.12 -18.67 -6.24
CA GLN A 12 23.40 -18.24 -5.67
C GLN A 12 23.21 -17.13 -4.63
N LEU A 13 22.45 -16.07 -4.96
CA LEU A 13 22.19 -14.98 -4.02
C LEU A 13 21.53 -15.46 -2.72
N ARG A 14 20.63 -16.45 -2.79
CA ARG A 14 20.00 -17.03 -1.60
C ARG A 14 20.92 -17.90 -0.75
N GLN A 15 21.98 -18.47 -1.33
CA GLN A 15 22.99 -19.18 -0.53
C GLN A 15 23.80 -18.21 0.33
N GLU A 16 24.11 -17.02 -0.23
CA GLU A 16 24.83 -15.96 0.46
C GLU A 16 23.92 -15.20 1.45
N GLN A 17 22.64 -15.01 1.11
CA GLN A 17 21.68 -14.20 1.86
C GLN A 17 20.33 -14.91 2.00
N SER A 18 20.26 -15.92 2.88
CA SER A 18 19.12 -16.84 2.99
C SER A 18 17.79 -16.19 3.39
N GLN A 19 17.84 -15.03 4.07
CA GLN A 19 16.66 -14.29 4.55
C GLN A 19 16.10 -13.28 3.55
N LEU A 20 16.79 -13.08 2.42
CA LEU A 20 16.43 -12.05 1.46
C LEU A 20 15.04 -12.31 0.85
N ARG A 21 14.20 -11.28 0.85
CA ARG A 21 12.85 -11.34 0.26
C ARG A 21 12.93 -11.20 -1.26
N GLN A 22 11.93 -11.71 -1.97
CA GLN A 22 11.88 -11.72 -3.45
C GLN A 22 12.07 -10.33 -4.06
N ARG A 23 11.42 -9.30 -3.50
CA ARG A 23 11.58 -7.91 -3.93
C ARG A 23 13.04 -7.44 -3.87
N ASP A 24 13.70 -7.69 -2.74
CA ASP A 24 15.07 -7.24 -2.51
C ASP A 24 16.06 -8.06 -3.37
N ALA A 25 15.77 -9.35 -3.59
CA ALA A 25 16.51 -10.20 -4.54
C ALA A 25 16.40 -9.65 -5.96
N ALA A 26 15.19 -9.32 -6.40
CA ALA A 26 14.95 -8.79 -7.73
C ALA A 26 15.76 -7.50 -7.95
N ARG A 27 15.74 -6.59 -6.96
CA ARG A 27 16.57 -5.37 -6.98
C ARG A 27 18.07 -5.68 -7.05
N ALA A 28 18.58 -6.56 -6.19
CA ALA A 28 20.00 -6.94 -6.19
C ALA A 28 20.43 -7.58 -7.53
N LEU A 29 19.52 -8.27 -8.20
CA LEU A 29 19.74 -8.91 -9.50
C LEU A 29 19.49 -7.97 -10.70
N GLY A 30 19.00 -6.75 -10.47
CA GLY A 30 18.69 -5.78 -11.52
C GLY A 30 17.49 -6.17 -12.38
N VAL A 31 16.50 -6.87 -11.82
CA VAL A 31 15.29 -7.33 -12.53
C VAL A 31 14.02 -6.92 -11.76
N SER A 32 12.86 -6.97 -12.43
CA SER A 32 11.58 -6.74 -11.74
C SER A 32 11.21 -7.93 -10.86
N GLU A 33 10.38 -7.69 -9.84
CA GLU A 33 9.92 -8.77 -8.95
C GLU A 33 9.09 -9.80 -9.73
N ALA A 34 8.28 -9.36 -10.70
CA ALA A 34 7.54 -10.24 -11.60
C ALA A 34 8.47 -11.14 -12.43
N ALA A 35 9.57 -10.60 -12.98
CA ALA A 35 10.55 -11.39 -13.75
C ALA A 35 11.24 -12.43 -12.88
N LEU A 36 11.60 -12.07 -11.64
CA LEU A 36 12.13 -13.03 -10.68
C LEU A 36 11.11 -14.12 -10.37
N VAL A 37 9.86 -13.75 -10.05
CA VAL A 37 8.78 -14.70 -9.74
C VAL A 37 8.51 -15.65 -10.91
N ALA A 38 8.46 -15.13 -12.14
CA ALA A 38 8.18 -15.91 -13.33
C ALA A 38 9.20 -17.04 -13.58
N CYS A 39 10.45 -16.87 -13.12
CA CYS A 39 11.49 -17.89 -13.27
C CYS A 39 11.56 -18.91 -12.12
N LEU A 40 10.78 -18.73 -11.04
CA LEU A 40 10.82 -19.63 -9.89
C LEU A 40 10.14 -20.97 -10.20
N PRO A 41 10.70 -22.10 -9.73
CA PRO A 41 10.04 -23.39 -9.81
C PRO A 41 8.65 -23.35 -9.17
N GLN A 42 7.72 -24.13 -9.72
CA GLN A 42 6.34 -24.22 -9.23
C GLN A 42 5.55 -22.89 -9.26
N THR A 43 5.94 -22.00 -10.17
CA THR A 43 5.17 -20.82 -10.55
C THR A 43 4.32 -21.13 -11.77
N ILE A 44 3.05 -20.73 -11.73
CA ILE A 44 2.11 -20.86 -12.85
C ILE A 44 1.67 -19.46 -13.25
N ALA A 45 1.94 -19.08 -14.49
CA ALA A 45 1.43 -17.83 -15.06
C ALA A 45 -0.09 -17.92 -15.28
N LEU A 46 -0.80 -16.85 -14.89
CA LEU A 46 -2.25 -16.74 -15.01
C LEU A 46 -2.61 -15.60 -15.96
N HIS A 47 -3.71 -15.75 -16.70
CA HIS A 47 -4.35 -14.66 -17.42
C HIS A 47 -4.77 -13.59 -16.41
N CYS A 48 -4.06 -12.46 -16.38
CA CYS A 48 -4.35 -11.36 -15.47
C CYS A 48 -5.61 -10.60 -15.95
N GLN A 49 -6.77 -11.12 -15.57
CA GLN A 49 -8.08 -10.54 -15.84
C GLN A 49 -8.76 -10.22 -14.50
N PRO A 50 -8.48 -9.06 -13.88
CA PRO A 50 -8.98 -8.72 -12.55
C PRO A 50 -10.51 -8.84 -12.42
N ALA A 51 -11.24 -8.48 -13.49
CA ALA A 51 -12.70 -8.60 -13.54
C ALA A 51 -13.22 -10.04 -13.36
N GLN A 52 -12.42 -11.05 -13.67
CA GLN A 52 -12.77 -12.46 -13.49
C GLN A 52 -12.08 -13.08 -12.26
N LEU A 53 -10.82 -12.72 -12.02
CA LEU A 53 -10.03 -13.26 -10.91
C LEU A 53 -10.54 -12.79 -9.55
N LEU A 54 -10.84 -11.49 -9.39
CA LEU A 54 -11.19 -10.94 -8.08
C LEU A 54 -12.50 -11.52 -7.51
N PRO A 55 -13.58 -11.68 -8.30
CA PRO A 55 -14.79 -12.36 -7.81
C PRO A 55 -14.53 -13.82 -7.38
N ALA A 56 -13.63 -14.53 -8.08
CA ALA A 56 -13.31 -15.93 -7.76
C ALA A 56 -12.58 -16.09 -6.41
N LEU A 57 -11.93 -15.03 -5.91
CA LEU A 57 -11.24 -15.05 -4.61
C LEU A 57 -12.19 -15.29 -3.43
N ALA A 58 -13.49 -14.97 -3.57
CA ALA A 58 -14.48 -15.23 -2.52
C ALA A 58 -14.56 -16.71 -2.13
N ALA A 59 -14.26 -17.62 -3.06
CA ALA A 59 -14.28 -19.07 -2.81
C ALA A 59 -13.08 -19.56 -1.96
N LEU A 60 -12.07 -18.71 -1.75
CA LEU A 60 -10.84 -19.07 -1.03
C LEU A 60 -10.91 -18.81 0.48
N GLY A 61 -12.05 -18.35 1.02
CA GLY A 61 -12.20 -18.10 2.46
C GLY A 61 -11.30 -16.97 2.96
N GLN A 62 -10.70 -17.15 4.13
CA GLN A 62 -9.75 -16.20 4.70
C GLN A 62 -8.42 -16.24 3.94
N LEU A 63 -7.96 -15.05 3.57
CA LEU A 63 -6.68 -14.82 2.91
C LEU A 63 -5.85 -13.85 3.74
N LYS A 64 -4.53 -13.98 3.67
CA LYS A 64 -3.62 -12.91 4.08
C LYS A 64 -3.28 -12.07 2.85
N SER A 65 -3.72 -10.82 2.84
CA SER A 65 -3.40 -9.83 1.80
C SER A 65 -2.22 -8.96 2.21
N ILE A 66 -1.22 -8.90 1.35
CA ILE A 66 -0.03 -8.06 1.51
C ILE A 66 -0.02 -7.02 0.39
N THR A 67 -0.07 -5.75 0.79
CA THR A 67 0.07 -4.59 -0.09
C THR A 67 1.20 -3.73 0.43
N ARG A 68 2.05 -3.22 -0.46
CA ARG A 68 3.21 -2.43 -0.05
C ARG A 68 3.62 -1.39 -1.08
N ASN A 69 4.46 -0.47 -0.62
CA ASN A 69 5.30 0.39 -1.46
C ASN A 69 6.78 0.22 -1.08
N GLN A 70 7.62 1.21 -1.39
CA GLN A 70 9.05 1.18 -1.08
C GLN A 70 9.31 1.18 0.42
N VAL A 71 8.50 1.91 1.20
CA VAL A 71 8.76 2.25 2.60
C VAL A 71 7.91 1.43 3.57
N VAL A 72 6.67 1.09 3.18
CA VAL A 72 5.67 0.49 4.08
C VAL A 72 5.11 -0.81 3.51
N VAL A 73 4.98 -1.82 4.38
CA VAL A 73 4.29 -3.09 4.12
C VAL A 73 3.06 -3.18 5.02
N HIS A 74 1.91 -3.46 4.42
CA HIS A 74 0.62 -3.61 5.09
C HIS A 74 0.10 -5.03 4.84
N GLU A 75 -0.12 -5.77 5.91
CA GLU A 75 -0.64 -7.14 5.86
C GLU A 75 -1.95 -7.21 6.64
N THR A 76 -2.99 -7.77 6.04
CA THR A 76 -4.30 -7.94 6.69
C THR A 76 -4.90 -9.27 6.33
N GLN A 77 -5.48 -9.93 7.32
CA GLN A 77 -6.25 -11.15 7.11
C GLN A 77 -7.71 -10.81 6.89
N GLY A 78 -8.34 -11.46 5.91
CA GLY A 78 -9.76 -11.29 5.64
C GLY A 78 -10.21 -12.04 4.39
N ALA A 79 -11.52 -12.14 4.20
CA ALA A 79 -12.12 -12.74 3.00
C ALA A 79 -12.46 -11.66 1.94
N TYR A 80 -12.38 -12.01 0.67
CA TYR A 80 -12.86 -11.17 -0.44
C TYR A 80 -14.40 -11.18 -0.49
N ARG A 81 -15.02 -10.30 0.29
CA ARG A 81 -16.49 -10.07 0.35
C ARG A 81 -16.82 -8.63 -0.03
N ASN A 82 -18.08 -8.33 -0.33
CA ASN A 82 -18.54 -6.97 -0.65
C ASN A 82 -17.71 -6.32 -1.78
N LEU A 83 -17.41 -7.11 -2.81
CA LEU A 83 -16.66 -6.67 -3.98
C LEU A 83 -17.61 -5.97 -4.96
N THR A 84 -17.28 -4.72 -5.29
CA THR A 84 -17.91 -3.95 -6.37
C THR A 84 -16.84 -3.64 -7.41
N LEU A 85 -17.14 -3.91 -8.69
CA LEU A 85 -16.21 -3.68 -9.79
C LEU A 85 -16.85 -2.75 -10.83
N SER A 86 -16.01 -1.86 -11.38
CA SER A 86 -16.26 -1.14 -12.63
C SER A 86 -15.18 -1.53 -13.64
N GLU A 87 -15.21 -0.94 -14.84
CA GLU A 87 -14.19 -1.20 -15.88
C GLU A 87 -12.77 -0.88 -15.40
N LYS A 88 -12.59 0.21 -14.64
CA LYS A 88 -11.27 0.76 -14.28
C LYS A 88 -10.96 0.66 -12.79
N THR A 89 -11.97 0.56 -11.95
CA THR A 89 -11.83 0.60 -10.49
C THR A 89 -12.57 -0.54 -9.83
N GLY A 90 -12.14 -0.87 -8.61
CA GLY A 90 -12.84 -1.82 -7.76
C GLY A 90 -12.82 -1.37 -6.30
N LEU A 91 -13.75 -1.90 -5.53
CA LEU A 91 -13.92 -1.64 -4.11
C LEU A 91 -14.18 -2.97 -3.41
N VAL A 92 -13.41 -3.28 -2.38
CA VAL A 92 -13.73 -4.32 -1.40
C VAL A 92 -13.96 -3.59 -0.10
N LEU A 93 -15.16 -3.65 0.46
CA LEU A 93 -15.52 -2.85 1.64
C LEU A 93 -15.86 -3.77 2.83
N ASN A 94 -14.84 -4.11 3.61
CA ASN A 94 -14.98 -4.82 4.88
C ASN A 94 -14.11 -4.15 5.95
N PRO A 95 -14.62 -3.17 6.71
CA PRO A 95 -13.83 -2.45 7.72
C PRO A 95 -13.22 -3.35 8.80
N ASP A 96 -13.79 -4.55 9.01
CA ASP A 96 -13.34 -5.59 9.94
C ASP A 96 -12.37 -6.61 9.31
N GLY A 97 -11.96 -6.41 8.06
CA GLY A 97 -11.09 -7.33 7.32
C GLY A 97 -10.44 -6.64 6.12
N LEU A 98 -10.66 -7.18 4.92
CA LEU A 98 -10.12 -6.57 3.70
C LEU A 98 -10.95 -5.34 3.29
N ASP A 99 -10.37 -4.16 3.45
CA ASP A 99 -10.87 -2.90 2.90
C ASP A 99 -9.88 -2.36 1.84
N LEU A 100 -10.27 -2.44 0.57
CA LEU A 100 -9.39 -2.23 -0.58
C LEU A 100 -10.01 -1.21 -1.55
N ARG A 101 -9.18 -0.29 -2.06
CA ARG A 101 -9.46 0.50 -3.27
C ARG A 101 -8.58 -0.05 -4.39
N LEU A 102 -9.17 -0.44 -5.51
CA LEU A 102 -8.48 -1.13 -6.61
C LEU A 102 -8.48 -0.26 -7.86
N PHE A 103 -7.32 -0.19 -8.53
CA PHE A 103 -7.12 0.52 -9.79
C PHE A 103 -6.72 -0.48 -10.87
N LEU A 104 -7.73 -1.10 -11.49
CA LEU A 104 -7.59 -2.35 -12.26
C LEU A 104 -6.74 -2.18 -13.52
N THR A 105 -6.67 -0.97 -14.07
CA THR A 105 -5.85 -0.66 -15.27
C THR A 105 -4.36 -0.89 -15.06
N HIS A 106 -3.90 -0.90 -13.81
CA HIS A 106 -2.51 -1.15 -13.50
C HIS A 106 -2.17 -2.63 -13.35
N TRP A 107 -3.15 -3.55 -13.26
CA TRP A 107 -2.92 -4.97 -13.02
C TRP A 107 -2.64 -5.69 -14.34
N GLN A 108 -1.40 -6.15 -14.54
CA GLN A 108 -0.95 -6.66 -15.86
C GLN A 108 -0.44 -8.10 -15.82
N HIS A 109 0.15 -8.53 -14.71
CA HIS A 109 0.63 -9.90 -14.56
C HIS A 109 0.09 -10.55 -13.29
N ALA A 110 -0.21 -11.84 -13.38
CA ALA A 110 -0.69 -12.64 -12.28
C ALA A 110 0.02 -13.99 -12.26
N TYR A 111 0.45 -14.43 -11.08
CA TYR A 111 1.14 -15.70 -10.90
C TYR A 111 0.60 -16.45 -9.68
N ALA A 112 0.42 -17.75 -9.81
CA ALA A 112 0.19 -18.66 -8.70
C ALA A 112 1.50 -19.34 -8.31
N LEU A 113 1.87 -19.25 -7.04
CA LEU A 113 3.15 -19.77 -6.52
C LEU A 113 2.89 -20.81 -5.42
N ARG A 114 3.73 -21.86 -5.43
CA ARG A 114 3.87 -22.83 -4.35
C ARG A 114 5.29 -22.75 -3.80
N GLN A 115 5.45 -22.41 -2.52
CA GLN A 115 6.77 -22.18 -1.92
C GLN A 115 6.89 -22.76 -0.51
N PRO A 116 8.07 -23.29 -0.12
CA PRO A 116 8.29 -23.68 1.26
C PRO A 116 8.15 -22.46 2.19
N GLY A 117 7.35 -22.62 3.25
CA GLY A 117 7.23 -21.68 4.35
C GLY A 117 7.50 -22.35 5.70
N PRO A 118 7.42 -21.59 6.80
CA PRO A 118 7.77 -22.08 8.14
C PRO A 118 6.91 -23.26 8.63
N GLN A 119 5.65 -23.33 8.19
CA GLN A 119 4.66 -24.33 8.63
C GLN A 119 4.24 -25.29 7.51
N GLY A 120 4.99 -25.33 6.40
CA GLY A 120 4.65 -26.15 5.23
C GLY A 120 4.61 -25.34 3.94
N LEU A 121 3.92 -25.87 2.93
CA LEU A 121 3.84 -25.25 1.60
C LEU A 121 2.87 -24.06 1.60
N LEU A 122 3.38 -22.88 1.28
CA LEU A 122 2.59 -21.67 1.09
C LEU A 122 2.05 -21.63 -0.34
N HIS A 123 0.75 -21.34 -0.45
CA HIS A 123 0.07 -21.09 -1.71
C HIS A 123 -0.24 -19.60 -1.80
N SER A 124 0.21 -18.94 -2.87
CA SER A 124 -0.06 -17.52 -3.07
C SER A 124 -0.47 -17.18 -4.50
N LEU A 125 -1.30 -16.15 -4.63
CA LEU A 125 -1.58 -15.44 -5.86
C LEU A 125 -0.88 -14.09 -5.78
N GLN A 126 -0.05 -13.76 -6.75
CA GLN A 126 0.73 -12.52 -6.78
C GLN A 126 0.45 -11.74 -8.05
N PHE A 127 0.15 -10.46 -7.89
CA PHE A 127 -0.25 -9.55 -8.95
C PHE A 127 0.75 -8.43 -9.11
N PHE A 128 1.07 -8.09 -10.35
CA PHE A 128 2.10 -7.12 -10.69
C PHE A 128 1.60 -6.14 -11.76
N ASP A 129 2.20 -4.96 -11.77
CA ASP A 129 1.97 -3.96 -12.81
C ASP A 129 2.75 -4.23 -14.10
N ALA A 130 2.59 -3.37 -15.10
CA ALA A 130 3.29 -3.48 -16.39
C ALA A 130 4.82 -3.36 -16.28
N GLN A 131 5.33 -2.85 -15.16
CA GLN A 131 6.76 -2.72 -14.86
C GLN A 131 7.28 -3.91 -14.03
N GLY A 132 6.38 -4.82 -13.64
CA GLY A 132 6.69 -5.96 -12.80
C GLY A 132 6.88 -5.62 -11.33
N GLU A 133 6.39 -4.47 -10.86
CA GLU A 133 6.30 -4.16 -9.43
C GLU A 133 5.06 -4.83 -8.82
N ALA A 134 5.20 -5.37 -7.61
CA ALA A 134 4.10 -6.02 -6.93
C ALA A 134 2.98 -5.04 -6.57
N ILE A 135 1.75 -5.35 -7.00
CA ILE A 135 0.53 -4.67 -6.61
C ILE A 135 -0.04 -5.31 -5.34
N ASN A 136 -0.20 -6.63 -5.35
CA ASN A 136 -0.82 -7.37 -4.26
C ASN A 136 -0.30 -8.81 -4.18
N LYS A 137 -0.22 -9.36 -2.97
CA LYS A 137 0.01 -10.79 -2.75
C LYS A 137 -1.05 -11.34 -1.81
N LEU A 138 -1.72 -12.40 -2.22
CA LEU A 138 -2.72 -13.11 -1.44
C LEU A 138 -2.18 -14.48 -1.07
N TYR A 139 -2.13 -14.79 0.22
CA TYR A 139 -1.72 -16.10 0.73
C TYR A 139 -2.95 -16.84 1.25
N LEU A 140 -3.08 -18.10 0.84
CA LEU A 140 -4.10 -19.01 1.36
C LEU A 140 -3.80 -19.32 2.83
N LEU A 141 -4.80 -19.20 3.69
CA LEU A 141 -4.67 -19.52 5.12
C LEU A 141 -5.33 -20.86 5.49
N GLU A 142 -6.39 -21.24 4.76
CA GLU A 142 -7.24 -22.38 5.04
C GLU A 142 -6.90 -23.56 4.12
N GLU A 143 -6.45 -24.67 4.68
CA GLU A 143 -6.04 -25.87 3.91
C GLU A 143 -7.21 -26.55 3.20
N ASP A 144 -8.42 -26.50 3.78
CA ASP A 144 -9.64 -27.03 3.16
C ASP A 144 -10.08 -26.24 1.91
N LYS A 145 -9.49 -25.06 1.68
CA LYS A 145 -9.69 -24.25 0.47
C LYS A 145 -8.70 -24.57 -0.64
N LEU A 146 -7.75 -25.49 -0.42
CA LEU A 146 -6.79 -25.90 -1.44
C LEU A 146 -7.46 -26.38 -2.75
N PRO A 147 -8.54 -27.21 -2.73
CA PRO A 147 -9.23 -27.59 -3.96
C PRO A 147 -9.83 -26.39 -4.74
N ALA A 148 -10.32 -25.38 -4.02
CA ALA A 148 -10.85 -24.15 -4.64
C ALA A 148 -9.71 -23.31 -5.25
N TRP A 149 -8.58 -23.22 -4.57
CA TRP A 149 -7.36 -22.58 -5.09
C TRP A 149 -6.87 -23.28 -6.35
N GLU A 150 -6.80 -24.61 -6.36
CA GLU A 150 -6.34 -25.39 -7.52
C GLU A 150 -7.27 -25.20 -8.71
N LYS A 151 -8.59 -25.22 -8.48
CA LYS A 151 -9.58 -24.93 -9.52
C LYS A 151 -9.38 -23.55 -10.13
N LEU A 152 -9.24 -22.51 -9.29
CA LEU A 152 -8.98 -21.13 -9.75
C LEU A 152 -7.72 -21.06 -10.60
N VAL A 153 -6.63 -21.66 -10.12
CA VAL A 153 -5.34 -21.68 -10.85
C VAL A 153 -5.47 -22.37 -12.20
N GLN A 154 -6.16 -23.52 -12.28
CA GLN A 154 -6.34 -24.21 -13.55
C GLN A 154 -7.24 -23.43 -14.52
N THR A 155 -8.32 -22.80 -14.03
CA THR A 155 -9.21 -21.99 -14.86
C THR A 155 -8.49 -20.81 -15.52
N HIS A 156 -7.59 -20.15 -14.79
CA HIS A 156 -6.90 -18.95 -15.28
C HIS A 156 -5.50 -19.21 -15.83
N ARG A 157 -5.03 -20.46 -15.85
CA ARG A 157 -3.69 -20.81 -16.30
C ARG A 157 -3.44 -20.38 -17.76
N MET A 158 -2.30 -19.73 -17.99
CA MET A 158 -1.82 -19.47 -19.36
C MET A 158 -1.21 -20.74 -19.96
N GLN A 159 -1.35 -20.92 -21.27
CA GLN A 159 -0.61 -21.95 -22.01
C GLN A 159 0.91 -21.66 -21.96
N ALA A 160 1.72 -22.71 -22.09
CA ALA A 160 3.13 -22.75 -21.68
C ALA A 160 4.09 -21.79 -22.42
N ASP A 161 3.62 -21.04 -23.42
CA ASP A 161 4.45 -20.16 -24.27
C ASP A 161 4.26 -18.66 -24.01
N ALA A 162 3.65 -18.28 -22.88
CA ALA A 162 3.53 -16.87 -22.52
C ALA A 162 4.91 -16.27 -22.18
N PRO A 163 5.39 -15.25 -22.92
CA PRO A 163 6.67 -14.62 -22.61
C PRO A 163 6.63 -13.99 -21.21
N ALA A 164 7.67 -14.24 -20.42
CA ALA A 164 7.84 -13.55 -19.14
C ALA A 164 7.94 -12.03 -19.38
N PRO A 165 7.38 -11.18 -18.51
CA PRO A 165 7.49 -9.74 -18.64
C PRO A 165 8.97 -9.33 -18.71
N ALA A 166 9.34 -8.68 -19.80
CA ALA A 166 10.70 -8.24 -20.05
C ALA A 166 11.01 -6.98 -19.24
N GLY A 167 12.05 -7.04 -18.39
CA GLY A 167 12.81 -5.91 -17.86
C GLY A 167 12.08 -4.87 -17.01
N ILE A 168 12.83 -4.17 -16.15
CA ILE A 168 12.34 -2.97 -15.47
C ILE A 168 12.33 -1.84 -16.52
N SER A 169 11.18 -1.57 -17.16
CA SER A 169 11.01 -0.27 -17.81
C SER A 169 10.57 0.70 -16.73
N ILE A 170 11.50 1.48 -16.17
CA ILE A 170 11.14 2.64 -15.36
C ILE A 170 10.53 3.64 -16.33
N ALA A 171 9.23 3.53 -16.59
CA ALA A 171 8.51 4.60 -17.22
C ALA A 171 8.68 5.82 -16.30
N ALA A 172 9.36 6.86 -16.80
CA ALA A 172 9.42 8.13 -16.10
C ALA A 172 7.99 8.52 -15.75
N GLN A 173 7.71 8.74 -14.47
CA GLN A 173 6.43 9.32 -14.11
C GLN A 173 6.32 10.65 -14.88
N PRO A 174 5.20 10.91 -15.58
CA PRO A 174 5.04 12.16 -16.29
C PRO A 174 5.27 13.31 -15.30
N HIS A 175 6.28 14.12 -15.58
CA HIS A 175 6.56 15.31 -14.79
C HIS A 175 5.36 16.24 -14.96
N VAL A 176 4.51 16.33 -13.93
CA VAL A 176 3.46 17.35 -13.90
C VAL A 176 4.21 18.67 -13.75
N ALA A 177 4.27 19.45 -14.83
CA ALA A 177 4.74 20.82 -14.74
C ALA A 177 3.84 21.54 -13.74
N ALA A 178 4.43 22.04 -12.66
CA ALA A 178 3.69 22.84 -11.69
C ALA A 178 3.04 24.01 -12.44
N SER A 179 1.74 24.21 -12.25
CA SER A 179 1.12 25.47 -12.67
C SER A 179 1.89 26.59 -11.98
N SER A 180 2.35 27.58 -12.74
CA SER A 180 2.95 28.79 -12.17
C SER A 180 1.92 29.65 -11.44
N ASP A 181 0.62 29.45 -11.73
CA ASP A 181 -0.46 30.14 -11.04
C ASP A 181 -1.13 29.21 -10.02
N THR A 182 -0.87 29.49 -8.75
CA THR A 182 -1.53 28.87 -7.59
C THR A 182 -2.47 29.85 -6.87
N SER A 183 -2.79 30.99 -7.51
CA SER A 183 -3.77 31.95 -7.00
C SER A 183 -5.12 31.27 -6.79
N GLY A 184 -5.75 31.51 -5.65
CA GLY A 184 -7.02 30.88 -5.28
C GLY A 184 -6.92 29.40 -4.85
N PHE A 185 -5.72 28.81 -4.77
CA PHE A 185 -5.56 27.44 -4.24
C PHE A 185 -6.02 27.33 -2.79
N ALA A 186 -5.64 28.31 -1.94
CA ALA A 186 -6.05 28.36 -0.55
C ALA A 186 -7.58 28.46 -0.40
N ASP A 187 -8.23 29.32 -1.18
CA ASP A 187 -9.70 29.46 -1.17
C ASP A 187 -10.38 28.16 -1.65
N ALA A 188 -9.84 27.52 -2.69
CA ALA A 188 -10.34 26.25 -3.19
C ALA A 188 -10.16 25.10 -2.18
N TRP A 189 -9.09 25.13 -1.37
CA TRP A 189 -8.91 24.21 -0.24
C TRP A 189 -9.99 24.43 0.83
N LEU A 190 -10.26 25.68 1.19
CA LEU A 190 -11.29 26.02 2.18
C LEU A 190 -12.71 25.64 1.72
N ALA A 191 -12.94 25.62 0.41
CA ALA A 191 -14.20 25.22 -0.20
C ALA A 191 -14.40 23.70 -0.37
N LEU A 192 -13.46 22.86 0.10
CA LEU A 192 -13.62 21.41 0.06
C LEU A 192 -14.85 20.96 0.86
N GLN A 193 -15.64 20.07 0.27
CA GLN A 193 -16.83 19.48 0.90
C GLN A 193 -16.72 17.97 1.08
N ASP A 194 -15.78 17.33 0.40
CA ASP A 194 -15.54 15.90 0.42
C ASP A 194 -14.04 15.61 0.29
N VAL A 195 -13.55 14.60 1.01
CA VAL A 195 -12.13 14.20 0.97
C VAL A 195 -11.68 13.75 -0.43
N HIS A 196 -12.58 13.19 -1.24
CA HIS A 196 -12.31 12.76 -2.60
C HIS A 196 -12.14 13.94 -3.58
N HIS A 197 -12.64 15.13 -3.23
CA HIS A 197 -12.42 16.34 -4.04
C HIS A 197 -10.97 16.81 -4.03
N PHE A 198 -10.17 16.41 -3.04
CA PHE A 198 -8.78 16.83 -2.94
C PHE A 198 -7.94 16.37 -4.14
N HIS A 199 -8.18 15.15 -4.66
CA HIS A 199 -7.48 14.68 -5.85
C HIS A 199 -7.80 15.54 -7.09
N ALA A 200 -9.07 15.93 -7.25
CA ALA A 200 -9.48 16.82 -8.34
C ALA A 200 -8.86 18.22 -8.20
N LEU A 201 -8.78 18.73 -6.96
CA LEU A 201 -8.11 20.01 -6.65
C LEU A 201 -6.63 19.98 -7.05
N LEU A 202 -5.90 18.94 -6.66
CA LEU A 202 -4.50 18.75 -7.04
C LEU A 202 -4.32 18.74 -8.56
N LYS A 203 -5.17 17.99 -9.27
CA LYS A 203 -5.14 17.92 -10.74
C LYS A 203 -5.41 19.27 -11.38
N ARG A 204 -6.36 20.05 -10.86
CA ARG A 204 -6.71 21.39 -11.37
C ARG A 204 -5.52 22.35 -11.31
N TYR A 205 -4.73 22.30 -10.23
CA TYR A 205 -3.58 23.19 -10.03
C TYR A 205 -2.24 22.56 -10.46
N GLY A 206 -2.24 21.33 -10.98
CA GLY A 206 -1.02 20.63 -11.39
C GLY A 206 -0.04 20.39 -10.23
N LEU A 207 -0.56 20.14 -9.02
CA LEU A 207 0.25 19.99 -7.81
C LEU A 207 0.34 18.53 -7.36
N LYS A 208 1.52 18.11 -6.90
CA LYS A 208 1.65 16.91 -6.04
C LYS A 208 1.11 17.22 -4.64
N ARG A 209 0.71 16.18 -3.89
CA ARG A 209 0.20 16.30 -2.50
C ARG A 209 1.12 17.11 -1.59
N GLN A 210 2.40 16.73 -1.57
CA GLN A 210 3.44 17.37 -0.78
C GLN A 210 3.61 18.87 -1.11
N GLN A 211 3.52 19.24 -2.40
CA GLN A 211 3.58 20.64 -2.83
C GLN A 211 2.34 21.41 -2.36
N ALA A 212 1.16 20.81 -2.50
CA ALA A 212 -0.10 21.38 -2.04
C ALA A 212 -0.11 21.64 -0.52
N PHE A 213 0.55 20.81 0.29
CA PHE A 213 0.61 21.02 1.74
C PHE A 213 1.41 22.27 2.12
N ARG A 214 2.45 22.60 1.35
CA ARG A 214 3.20 23.86 1.52
C ARG A 214 2.37 25.10 1.15
N LEU A 215 1.34 24.92 0.34
CA LEU A 215 0.42 25.98 -0.12
C LEU A 215 -0.90 26.00 0.65
N ALA A 216 -1.06 25.12 1.65
CA ALA A 216 -2.29 25.05 2.43
C ALA A 216 -2.51 26.35 3.22
N PRO A 217 -3.78 26.75 3.47
CA PRO A 217 -4.06 27.91 4.30
C PRO A 217 -3.47 27.77 5.72
N PRO A 218 -3.17 28.89 6.42
CA PRO A 218 -2.65 28.83 7.79
C PRO A 218 -3.47 27.93 8.72
N GLY A 219 -2.80 27.01 9.41
CA GLY A 219 -3.42 26.04 10.32
C GLY A 219 -3.96 24.75 9.68
N PHE A 220 -3.98 24.66 8.35
CA PHE A 220 -4.50 23.49 7.63
C PHE A 220 -3.43 22.45 7.26
N ALA A 221 -2.15 22.82 7.22
CA ALA A 221 -1.08 21.83 7.14
C ALA A 221 0.15 22.32 7.89
N HIS A 222 0.85 21.41 8.56
CA HIS A 222 2.17 21.68 9.13
C HIS A 222 3.01 20.42 9.21
N ARG A 223 4.32 20.62 9.28
CA ARG A 223 5.31 19.58 9.43
C ARG A 223 5.28 18.95 10.81
N LEU A 224 5.35 17.63 10.84
CA LEU A 224 5.58 16.87 12.06
C LEU A 224 7.05 16.46 12.15
N HIS A 225 7.56 16.36 13.37
CA HIS A 225 8.88 15.82 13.65
C HIS A 225 8.92 14.33 13.30
N GLY A 226 10.11 13.79 12.97
CA GLY A 226 10.27 12.38 12.59
C GLY A 226 9.74 11.39 13.64
N SER A 227 9.84 11.73 14.92
CA SER A 227 9.31 10.91 16.03
C SER A 227 7.77 10.88 16.15
N ALA A 228 7.04 11.72 15.40
CA ALA A 228 5.59 11.78 15.51
C ALA A 228 4.91 10.49 15.04
N LEU A 229 5.51 9.74 14.12
CA LEU A 229 4.95 8.48 13.66
C LEU A 229 4.95 7.43 14.78
N THR A 230 6.08 7.28 15.48
CA THR A 230 6.18 6.42 16.67
C THR A 230 5.20 6.87 17.75
N ALA A 231 5.14 8.18 18.07
CA ALA A 231 4.21 8.72 19.06
C ALA A 231 2.73 8.49 18.70
N LEU A 232 2.37 8.57 17.41
CA LEU A 232 1.02 8.29 16.91
C LEU A 232 0.63 6.84 17.17
N LEU A 233 1.48 5.89 16.77
CA LEU A 233 1.18 4.46 16.91
C LEU A 233 1.14 4.04 18.37
N GLU A 234 2.10 4.45 19.18
CA GLU A 234 2.13 4.15 20.61
C GLU A 234 0.94 4.79 21.35
N GLY A 235 0.61 6.04 21.04
CA GLY A 235 -0.55 6.73 21.60
C GLY A 235 -1.86 6.03 21.25
N ALA A 236 -2.05 5.67 19.98
CA ALA A 236 -3.24 4.94 19.54
C ALA A 236 -3.37 3.56 20.20
N ALA A 237 -2.26 2.82 20.33
CA ALA A 237 -2.24 1.53 21.00
C ALA A 237 -2.54 1.64 22.50
N ALA A 238 -1.92 2.60 23.19
CA ALA A 238 -2.10 2.80 24.64
C ALA A 238 -3.54 3.17 25.01
N SER A 239 -4.23 3.94 24.17
CA SER A 239 -5.62 4.33 24.40
C SER A 239 -6.66 3.42 23.72
N ALA A 240 -6.21 2.35 23.03
CA ALA A 240 -7.04 1.53 22.15
C ALA A 240 -7.89 2.38 21.17
N LEU A 241 -7.34 3.51 20.71
CA LEU A 241 -8.04 4.42 19.80
C LEU A 241 -8.13 3.75 18.42
N PRO A 242 -9.34 3.57 17.86
CA PRO A 242 -9.45 3.05 16.52
C PRO A 242 -8.96 4.07 15.49
N ILE A 243 -8.04 3.64 14.65
CA ILE A 243 -7.43 4.41 13.57
C ILE A 243 -7.77 3.77 12.22
N MET A 244 -7.49 4.51 11.15
CA MET A 244 -7.41 3.97 9.81
C MET A 244 -5.99 4.15 9.28
N ALA A 245 -5.40 3.11 8.72
CA ALA A 245 -4.06 3.14 8.13
C ALA A 245 -4.14 2.77 6.64
N PHE A 246 -3.79 3.73 5.78
CA PHE A 246 -3.86 3.60 4.33
C PHE A 246 -2.45 3.39 3.76
N VAL A 247 -2.23 2.24 3.11
CA VAL A 247 -0.98 1.93 2.42
C VAL A 247 -1.33 1.45 1.03
N GLY A 248 -0.68 2.03 0.03
CA GLY A 248 -0.96 1.70 -1.35
C GLY A 248 0.25 1.78 -2.25
N ASN A 249 0.01 1.36 -3.48
CA ASN A 249 0.85 1.52 -4.66
C ASN A 249 -0.05 1.96 -5.82
N ARG A 250 0.49 1.99 -7.04
CA ARG A 250 -0.26 2.43 -8.22
C ARG A 250 -1.51 1.58 -8.52
N GLY A 251 -1.52 0.31 -8.14
CA GLY A 251 -2.60 -0.63 -8.47
C GLY A 251 -3.66 -0.79 -7.39
N MET A 252 -3.38 -0.42 -6.15
CA MET A 252 -4.36 -0.48 -5.07
C MET A 252 -3.95 0.29 -3.82
N VAL A 253 -4.93 0.55 -2.94
CA VAL A 253 -4.76 0.96 -1.56
C VAL A 253 -5.42 -0.08 -0.65
N GLN A 254 -4.70 -0.54 0.36
CA GLN A 254 -5.19 -1.40 1.43
C GLN A 254 -5.35 -0.58 2.71
N ILE A 255 -6.47 -0.76 3.39
CA ILE A 255 -6.90 0.06 4.52
C ILE A 255 -7.10 -0.87 5.71
N HIS A 256 -6.42 -0.57 6.81
CA HIS A 256 -6.80 -1.12 8.11
C HIS A 256 -7.76 -0.14 8.78
N THR A 257 -8.82 -0.64 9.43
CA THR A 257 -9.69 0.14 10.29
C THR A 257 -9.85 -0.58 11.62
N GLY A 258 -9.54 0.10 12.72
CA GLY A 258 -9.71 -0.45 14.06
C GLY A 258 -8.60 -0.07 15.02
N PRO A 259 -8.65 -0.57 16.26
CA PRO A 259 -7.59 -0.37 17.24
C PRO A 259 -6.38 -1.23 16.88
N ILE A 260 -5.20 -0.71 17.23
CA ILE A 260 -3.93 -1.45 17.20
C ILE A 260 -3.46 -1.77 18.62
N LYS A 261 -2.62 -2.79 18.79
CA LYS A 261 -2.17 -3.21 20.14
C LYS A 261 -0.65 -3.29 20.29
N SER A 262 0.02 -4.01 19.42
CA SER A 262 1.44 -4.37 19.60
C SER A 262 2.35 -3.53 18.70
N VAL A 263 2.81 -2.38 19.23
CA VAL A 263 3.79 -1.53 18.54
C VAL A 263 5.20 -1.91 18.98
N ARG A 264 6.09 -2.23 18.02
CA ARG A 264 7.47 -2.67 18.32
C ARG A 264 8.47 -2.19 17.29
N ARG A 265 9.67 -1.82 17.75
CA ARG A 265 10.83 -1.58 16.88
C ARG A 265 11.66 -2.86 16.78
N VAL A 266 11.91 -3.32 15.55
CA VAL A 266 12.73 -4.50 15.26
C VAL A 266 13.70 -4.16 14.14
N GLY A 267 14.98 -4.02 14.48
CA GLY A 267 15.97 -3.47 13.54
C GLY A 267 15.55 -2.08 13.06
N PRO A 268 15.56 -1.80 11.74
CA PRO A 268 15.17 -0.50 11.19
C PRO A 268 13.64 -0.31 11.10
N TRP A 269 12.85 -1.33 11.45
CA TRP A 269 11.40 -1.32 11.24
C TRP A 269 10.65 -0.87 12.49
N LEU A 270 9.73 0.08 12.32
CA LEU A 270 8.64 0.34 13.24
C LEU A 270 7.45 -0.54 12.83
N ASN A 271 6.93 -1.35 13.76
CA ASN A 271 5.96 -2.38 13.45
C ASN A 271 4.69 -2.26 14.28
N VAL A 272 3.55 -2.60 13.67
CA VAL A 272 2.35 -3.10 14.35
C VAL A 272 2.31 -4.61 14.10
N LEU A 273 2.21 -5.42 15.16
CA LEU A 273 2.25 -6.88 15.10
C LEU A 273 1.01 -7.49 15.78
N ASP A 274 -0.16 -7.22 15.23
CA ASP A 274 -1.43 -7.75 15.74
C ASP A 274 -1.82 -9.04 15.01
N PRO A 275 -2.69 -9.90 15.58
CA PRO A 275 -3.01 -11.20 14.98
C PRO A 275 -3.54 -11.15 13.55
N ALA A 276 -4.38 -10.15 13.23
CA ALA A 276 -5.04 -10.01 11.93
C ALA A 276 -4.55 -8.81 11.10
N PHE A 277 -3.67 -7.97 11.67
CA PHE A 277 -3.14 -6.77 11.00
C PHE A 277 -1.67 -6.57 11.36
N ASN A 278 -0.80 -6.47 10.35
CA ASN A 278 0.61 -6.16 10.53
C ASN A 278 0.97 -4.96 9.65
N LEU A 279 1.77 -4.05 10.21
CA LEU A 279 2.28 -2.88 9.51
C LEU A 279 3.78 -2.82 9.75
N HIS A 280 4.58 -2.65 8.71
CA HIS A 280 6.04 -2.53 8.82
C HIS A 280 6.48 -1.27 8.10
N ILE A 281 7.12 -0.35 8.81
CA ILE A 281 7.53 0.96 8.31
C ILE A 281 9.04 1.12 8.45
N LEU A 282 9.73 1.40 7.34
CA LEU A 282 11.11 1.90 7.36
C LEU A 282 11.09 3.39 7.65
N GLU A 283 11.10 3.76 8.93
CA GLU A 283 10.97 5.16 9.37
C GLU A 283 12.06 6.06 8.78
N ASP A 284 13.28 5.54 8.61
CA ASP A 284 14.42 6.27 8.05
C ASP A 284 14.25 6.62 6.54
N GLU A 285 13.33 5.96 5.84
CA GLU A 285 13.01 6.27 4.42
C GLU A 285 11.88 7.30 4.28
N ILE A 286 11.30 7.75 5.41
CA ILE A 286 10.32 8.85 5.43
C ILE A 286 11.10 10.16 5.53
N THR A 287 11.02 10.98 4.48
CA THR A 287 11.69 12.29 4.48
C THR A 287 10.81 13.38 5.07
N GLU A 288 9.51 13.15 5.09
CA GLU A 288 8.53 14.20 5.29
C GLU A 288 7.26 13.64 5.93
N LEU A 289 6.88 14.22 7.06
CA LEU A 289 5.64 13.90 7.76
C LEU A 289 4.80 15.16 7.96
N TRP A 290 3.52 15.07 7.68
CA TRP A 290 2.60 16.21 7.72
C TRP A 290 1.35 15.88 8.51
N LEU A 291 0.92 16.82 9.35
CA LEU A 291 -0.46 16.88 9.81
C LEU A 291 -1.24 17.79 8.85
N VAL A 292 -2.36 17.29 8.33
CA VAL A 292 -3.17 17.97 7.33
C VAL A 292 -4.62 17.96 7.75
N ARG A 293 -5.29 19.10 7.60
CA ARG A 293 -6.72 19.29 7.88
C ARG A 293 -7.42 19.64 6.58
N ARG A 294 -8.53 18.97 6.29
CA ARG A 294 -9.36 19.18 5.09
C ARG A 294 -10.80 19.44 5.50
N PRO A 295 -11.38 20.59 5.14
CA PRO A 295 -12.82 20.82 5.32
C PRO A 295 -13.65 19.77 4.56
N THR A 296 -14.76 19.38 5.16
CA THR A 296 -15.82 18.58 4.53
C THR A 296 -17.17 19.06 5.04
N ARG A 297 -18.25 18.59 4.42
CA ARG A 297 -19.62 18.82 4.92
C ARG A 297 -19.85 18.28 6.34
N ASP A 298 -19.10 17.25 6.74
CA ASP A 298 -19.23 16.58 8.04
C ASP A 298 -18.27 17.16 9.10
N GLY A 299 -17.58 18.25 8.76
CA GLY A 299 -16.56 18.88 9.59
C GLY A 299 -15.14 18.70 9.03
N VAL A 300 -14.14 19.10 9.81
CA VAL A 300 -12.73 19.03 9.41
C VAL A 300 -12.21 17.61 9.59
N ILE A 301 -11.59 17.06 8.54
CA ILE A 301 -10.88 15.78 8.56
C ILE A 301 -9.37 16.02 8.71
N THR A 302 -8.78 15.49 9.78
CA THR A 302 -7.37 15.51 10.15
C THR A 302 -6.69 14.20 9.76
N SER A 303 -5.58 14.30 9.04
CA SER A 303 -4.76 13.16 8.65
C SER A 303 -3.29 13.40 8.95
N VAL A 304 -2.57 12.30 9.21
CA VAL A 304 -1.11 12.30 9.24
C VAL A 304 -0.61 11.59 8.00
N GLU A 305 0.11 12.29 7.11
CA GLU A 305 0.57 11.76 5.83
C GLU A 305 2.11 11.77 5.75
N ALA A 306 2.70 10.62 5.39
CA ALA A 306 4.14 10.41 5.27
C ALA A 306 4.56 10.30 3.79
N PHE A 307 5.72 10.87 3.46
CA PHE A 307 6.27 10.90 2.11
C PHE A 307 7.72 10.41 2.08
N ASP A 308 8.07 9.71 1.00
CA ASP A 308 9.44 9.30 0.71
C ASP A 308 10.26 10.42 0.06
N ALA A 309 11.53 10.15 -0.24
CA ALA A 309 12.45 11.10 -0.89
C ALA A 309 12.02 11.52 -2.31
N ALA A 310 11.16 10.75 -2.98
CA ALA A 310 10.60 11.09 -4.28
C ALA A 310 9.36 12.00 -4.17
N GLY A 311 8.91 12.30 -2.94
CA GLY A 311 7.70 13.07 -2.68
C GLY A 311 6.41 12.28 -2.88
N GLU A 312 6.50 10.94 -2.92
CA GLU A 312 5.35 10.06 -3.07
C GLU A 312 4.76 9.74 -1.70
N SER A 313 3.43 9.73 -1.61
CA SER A 313 2.71 9.40 -0.38
C SER A 313 2.86 7.90 -0.09
N VAL A 314 3.50 7.55 1.03
CA VAL A 314 3.76 6.14 1.39
C VAL A 314 2.83 5.60 2.46
N LEU A 315 2.25 6.47 3.29
CA LEU A 315 1.37 6.08 4.39
C LEU A 315 0.49 7.26 4.80
N SER A 316 -0.76 6.98 5.16
CA SER A 316 -1.65 7.98 5.75
C SER A 316 -2.46 7.38 6.90
N PHE A 317 -2.58 8.15 7.99
CA PHE A 317 -3.42 7.81 9.13
C PHE A 317 -4.59 8.78 9.29
N PHE A 318 -5.71 8.22 9.74
CA PHE A 318 -6.93 8.93 10.13
C PHE A 318 -7.48 8.31 11.42
N GLY A 319 -8.38 8.99 12.11
CA GLY A 319 -9.25 8.35 13.08
C GLY A 319 -10.32 7.53 12.37
N GLN A 320 -10.74 6.40 12.96
CA GLN A 320 -11.88 5.65 12.40
C GLN A 320 -13.12 6.55 12.35
N ARG A 321 -13.78 6.56 11.18
CA ARG A 321 -15.06 7.25 10.98
C ARG A 321 -15.89 6.54 9.92
N ARG A 322 -17.20 6.80 9.91
CA ARG A 322 -18.06 6.48 8.78
C ARG A 322 -18.29 7.72 7.93
N GLU A 323 -18.71 7.53 6.68
CA GLU A 323 -19.14 8.67 5.85
C GLU A 323 -20.38 9.32 6.48
N GLY A 324 -20.44 10.65 6.49
CA GLY A 324 -21.49 11.40 7.20
C GLY A 324 -21.19 11.67 8.68
N GLU A 325 -20.09 11.14 9.23
CA GLU A 325 -19.70 11.35 10.63
C GLU A 325 -18.46 12.23 10.76
N ALA A 326 -18.48 13.10 11.78
CA ALA A 326 -17.32 13.89 12.19
C ALA A 326 -16.21 13.00 12.79
N GLU A 327 -14.99 13.54 12.84
CA GLU A 327 -13.87 12.80 13.42
C GLU A 327 -14.00 12.58 14.92
N LEU A 328 -13.48 11.42 15.37
CA LEU A 328 -13.34 11.11 16.77
C LEU A 328 -12.61 12.24 17.52
N PRO A 329 -13.19 12.82 18.57
CA PRO A 329 -12.51 13.84 19.39
C PRO A 329 -11.15 13.35 19.92
N ALA A 330 -11.05 12.07 20.29
CA ALA A 330 -9.81 11.45 20.76
C ALA A 330 -8.73 11.38 19.66
N TRP A 331 -9.11 11.17 18.38
CA TRP A 331 -8.17 11.25 17.27
C TRP A 331 -7.63 12.67 17.09
N ARG A 332 -8.51 13.68 17.14
CA ARG A 332 -8.08 15.09 17.05
C ARG A 332 -7.15 15.48 18.19
N ALA A 333 -7.43 15.01 19.40
CA ALA A 333 -6.57 15.23 20.56
C ALA A 333 -5.19 14.57 20.40
N LEU A 334 -5.14 13.30 19.98
CA LEU A 334 -3.88 12.60 19.70
C LEU A 334 -3.08 13.33 18.61
N ALA A 335 -3.71 13.65 17.48
CA ALA A 335 -3.07 14.32 16.36
C ALA A 335 -2.52 15.71 16.75
N ALA A 336 -3.24 16.47 17.59
CA ALA A 336 -2.79 17.77 18.07
C ALA A 336 -1.61 17.70 19.05
N ALA A 337 -1.44 16.56 19.74
CA ALA A 337 -0.34 16.33 20.68
C ALA A 337 0.94 15.79 20.01
N LEU A 338 0.90 15.49 18.71
CA LEU A 338 2.05 14.99 17.99
C LEU A 338 3.17 16.05 17.92
N PRO A 339 4.44 15.64 18.04
CA PRO A 339 5.55 16.58 18.00
C PRO A 339 5.62 17.25 16.62
N ALA A 340 5.44 18.57 16.60
CA ALA A 340 5.62 19.37 15.40
C ALA A 340 7.12 19.50 15.07
N GLN A 341 7.45 19.64 13.79
CA GLN A 341 8.80 20.03 13.41
C GLN A 341 9.00 21.48 13.86
N GLU A 342 10.07 21.75 14.62
CA GLU A 342 10.41 23.12 14.99
C GLU A 342 10.55 23.97 13.72
N ALA A 343 9.94 25.16 13.73
CA ALA A 343 10.19 26.12 12.68
C ALA A 343 11.68 26.46 12.74
N GLN A 344 12.45 26.09 11.72
CA GLN A 344 13.79 26.63 11.54
C GLN A 344 13.62 28.13 11.34
N HIS A 345 13.78 28.92 12.41
CA HIS A 345 14.06 30.33 12.27
C HIS A 345 15.41 30.41 11.55
N ALA A 346 15.36 30.73 10.25
CA ALA A 346 16.55 31.17 9.54
C ALA A 346 17.06 32.42 10.27
N ALA A 347 18.27 32.30 10.84
CA ALA A 347 18.99 33.40 11.44
C ALA A 347 19.51 34.36 10.35
#